data_AF-B3E517-F1
#
_entry.id   AF-B3E517-F1
#
_cell.length_a   1.000
_cell.length_b   1.000
_cell.length_c   1.000
_cell.angle_alpha   90.00
_cell.angle_beta   90.00
_cell.angle_gamma   90.00
#
_symmetry.space_group_name_H-M   'P 1'
#
loop_
_entity.id
_entity.type
_entity.pdbx_description
1 polymer ?
#
loop_
_entity_poly.entity_id
_entity_poly.type
_entity_poly.pdbx_seq_one_letter_code
_entity_poly.pdbx_strand_id
1 'polypeptide(L)'
;MRIAELFRRAREAKGLKQSDIADQCGISRSALARFETGSLRLAEETLLLIAPLLDIDPEFLRGNAKIPFKSPTGSLIKYVVDKYHVNSDVLLSRLLALSDVLEIYYLSPPLTIVDRIRHLNVASNPTYALLMKDEAGNVYLFRCKSPKDFLAWDDSISSWQNEQRKMAGKGGHFEPLIISKELFEKIRDWQDIDKEDLDAVFSQKTENLIYKGIALSEAEKKLILFIRDHHLDPEETIQKLQQ
;
A
#
# COMPACT_ATOMS: atom_id res chain seq x y z
N MET A 1 -13.99 -8.78 -11.74
CA MET A 1 -14.27 -7.35 -12.01
C MET A 1 -14.28 -7.13 -13.52
N ARG A 2 -15.26 -6.36 -14.04
CA ARG A 2 -15.33 -5.95 -15.46
C ARG A 2 -14.51 -4.67 -15.69
N ILE A 3 -14.07 -4.41 -16.92
CA ILE A 3 -13.30 -3.19 -17.27
C ILE A 3 -14.02 -1.90 -16.87
N ALA A 4 -15.33 -1.80 -17.14
CA ALA A 4 -16.14 -0.65 -16.73
C ALA A 4 -16.10 -0.37 -15.22
N GLU A 5 -16.19 -1.44 -14.41
CA GLU A 5 -16.13 -1.32 -12.95
C GLU A 5 -14.72 -0.94 -12.48
N LEU A 6 -13.66 -1.46 -13.12
CA LEU A 6 -12.28 -1.06 -12.82
C LEU A 6 -12.08 0.46 -13.01
N PHE A 7 -12.53 0.99 -14.16
CA PHE A 7 -12.40 2.42 -14.47
C PHE A 7 -13.17 3.28 -13.47
N ARG A 8 -14.42 2.90 -13.19
CA ARG A 8 -15.25 3.59 -12.20
C ARG A 8 -14.56 3.64 -10.84
N ARG A 9 -14.10 2.49 -10.35
CA ARG A 9 -13.47 2.36 -9.03
C ARG A 9 -12.16 3.13 -8.94
N ALA A 10 -11.29 3.03 -9.95
CA ALA A 10 -10.05 3.79 -10.01
C ALA A 10 -10.32 5.31 -10.00
N ARG A 11 -11.33 5.77 -10.76
CA ARG A 11 -11.76 7.17 -10.76
C ARG A 11 -12.25 7.63 -9.39
N GLU A 12 -13.15 6.86 -8.77
CA GLU A 12 -13.68 7.15 -7.43
C GLU A 12 -12.56 7.18 -6.38
N ALA A 13 -11.63 6.22 -6.43
CA ALA A 13 -10.48 6.13 -5.54
C ALA A 13 -9.46 7.26 -5.74
N LYS A 14 -9.36 7.86 -6.94
CA LYS A 14 -8.58 9.09 -7.16
C LYS A 14 -9.36 10.36 -6.79
N GLY A 15 -10.63 10.24 -6.40
CA GLY A 15 -11.49 11.39 -6.08
C GLY A 15 -11.90 12.22 -7.30
N LEU A 16 -11.75 11.70 -8.51
CA LEU A 16 -12.02 12.41 -9.76
C LEU A 16 -13.51 12.36 -10.13
N LYS A 17 -14.06 13.44 -10.69
CA LYS A 17 -15.45 13.43 -11.18
C LYS A 17 -15.52 12.90 -12.60
N GLN A 18 -16.69 12.39 -12.97
CA GLN A 18 -16.95 11.97 -14.35
C GLN A 18 -16.84 13.14 -15.34
N SER A 19 -17.20 14.36 -14.94
CA SER A 19 -17.03 15.57 -15.77
C SER A 19 -15.57 15.78 -16.13
N ASP A 20 -14.67 15.68 -15.15
CA ASP A 20 -13.27 16.05 -15.31
C ASP A 20 -12.58 15.12 -16.32
N ILE A 21 -12.87 13.82 -16.25
CA ILE A 21 -12.38 12.83 -17.22
C ILE A 21 -13.03 13.03 -18.61
N ALA A 22 -14.33 13.28 -18.64
CA ALA A 22 -15.06 13.44 -19.89
C ALA A 22 -14.55 14.64 -20.69
N ASP A 23 -14.32 15.76 -20.02
CA ASP A 23 -13.81 17.00 -20.63
C ASP A 23 -12.39 16.82 -21.14
N GLN A 24 -11.50 16.16 -20.37
CA GLN A 24 -10.13 15.88 -20.80
C GLN A 24 -10.03 14.92 -22.00
N CYS A 25 -10.92 13.94 -22.08
CA CYS A 25 -10.92 12.94 -23.14
C CYS A 25 -11.83 13.29 -24.33
N GLY A 26 -12.49 14.44 -24.31
CA GLY A 26 -13.39 14.89 -25.39
C GLY A 26 -14.62 14.00 -25.58
N ILE A 27 -15.16 13.41 -24.50
CA ILE A 27 -16.38 12.59 -24.53
C ILE A 27 -17.48 13.24 -23.71
N SER A 28 -18.73 12.82 -23.91
CA SER A 28 -19.82 13.28 -23.05
C SER A 28 -19.76 12.61 -21.67
N ARG A 29 -20.05 13.37 -20.61
CA ARG A 29 -20.23 12.83 -19.25
C ARG A 29 -21.23 11.67 -19.23
N SER A 30 -22.31 11.77 -20.01
CA SER A 30 -23.33 10.72 -20.12
C SER A 30 -22.79 9.42 -20.73
N ALA A 31 -21.88 9.52 -21.71
CA ALA A 31 -21.21 8.35 -22.28
C ALA A 31 -20.31 7.66 -21.25
N LEU A 32 -19.51 8.44 -20.50
CA LEU A 32 -18.69 7.91 -19.42
C LEU A 32 -19.53 7.24 -18.32
N ALA A 33 -20.63 7.88 -17.89
CA ALA A 33 -21.53 7.31 -16.89
C ALA A 33 -22.15 5.98 -17.35
N ARG A 34 -22.67 5.92 -18.59
CA ARG A 34 -23.23 4.68 -19.14
C ARG A 34 -22.18 3.59 -19.32
N PHE A 35 -20.93 3.96 -19.62
CA PHE A 35 -19.83 3.02 -19.66
C PHE A 35 -19.54 2.44 -18.28
N GLU A 36 -19.40 3.29 -17.25
CA GLU A 36 -19.13 2.86 -15.87
C GLU A 36 -20.24 1.99 -15.27
N THR A 37 -21.50 2.17 -15.69
CA THR A 37 -22.61 1.27 -15.31
C THR A 37 -22.70 0.00 -16.16
N GLY A 38 -21.85 -0.14 -17.19
CA GLY A 38 -21.85 -1.26 -18.13
C GLY A 38 -22.99 -1.24 -19.16
N SER A 39 -23.71 -0.11 -19.27
CA SER A 39 -24.83 0.10 -20.20
C SER A 39 -24.40 0.60 -21.59
N LEU A 40 -23.10 0.86 -21.78
CA LEU A 40 -22.46 1.26 -23.02
C LEU A 40 -21.03 0.68 -23.06
N ARG A 41 -20.53 0.35 -24.25
CA ARG A 41 -19.09 0.11 -24.47
C ARG A 41 -18.49 1.32 -25.16
N LEU A 42 -17.34 1.79 -24.67
CA LEU A 42 -16.54 2.80 -25.36
C LEU A 42 -15.61 2.11 -26.36
N ALA A 43 -15.17 2.87 -27.36
CA ALA A 43 -14.15 2.43 -28.30
C ALA A 43 -12.80 2.27 -27.58
N GLU A 44 -11.94 1.39 -28.08
CA GLU A 44 -10.64 1.12 -27.46
C GLU A 44 -9.79 2.39 -27.38
N GLU A 45 -9.81 3.21 -28.43
CA GLU A 45 -9.08 4.48 -28.51
C GLU A 45 -9.47 5.42 -27.36
N THR A 46 -10.77 5.48 -27.03
CA THR A 46 -11.27 6.26 -25.89
C THR A 46 -10.81 5.68 -24.56
N LEU A 47 -10.79 4.35 -24.41
CA LEU A 47 -10.31 3.70 -23.19
C LEU A 47 -8.81 3.96 -22.98
N LEU A 48 -8.02 3.92 -24.05
CA LEU A 48 -6.59 4.21 -24.03
C LEU A 48 -6.29 5.69 -23.68
N LEU A 49 -7.21 6.61 -23.96
CA LEU A 49 -7.10 8.01 -23.51
C LEU A 49 -7.43 8.17 -22.02
N ILE A 50 -8.43 7.45 -21.52
CA ILE A 50 -8.85 7.55 -20.11
C ILE A 50 -7.88 6.81 -19.18
N ALA A 51 -7.32 5.67 -19.62
CA ALA A 51 -6.55 4.77 -18.75
C ALA A 51 -5.38 5.45 -18.02
N PRO A 52 -4.53 6.25 -18.67
CA PRO A 52 -3.41 6.93 -17.99
C PRO A 52 -3.88 7.92 -16.92
N LEU A 53 -5.05 8.55 -17.07
CA LEU A 53 -5.61 9.47 -16.06
C LEU A 53 -5.99 8.74 -14.77
N LEU A 54 -6.17 7.42 -14.84
CA LEU A 54 -6.58 6.56 -13.74
C LEU A 54 -5.45 5.63 -13.25
N ASP A 55 -4.23 5.81 -13.76
CA ASP A 55 -3.08 4.90 -13.61
C ASP A 55 -3.36 3.46 -14.06
N ILE A 56 -4.29 3.27 -15.01
CA ILE A 56 -4.58 1.97 -15.60
C ILE A 56 -3.60 1.72 -16.74
N ASP A 57 -2.97 0.55 -16.76
CA ASP A 57 -2.03 0.15 -17.80
C ASP A 57 -2.78 -0.07 -19.14
N PRO A 58 -2.46 0.68 -20.21
CA PRO A 58 -3.00 0.42 -21.54
C PRO A 58 -2.77 -1.02 -22.02
N GLU A 59 -1.64 -1.63 -21.65
CA GLU A 59 -1.31 -3.01 -22.04
C GLU A 59 -2.19 -4.04 -21.31
N PHE A 60 -2.71 -3.70 -20.13
CA PHE A 60 -3.71 -4.55 -19.46
C PHE A 60 -5.02 -4.58 -20.25
N LEU A 61 -5.43 -3.45 -20.85
CA LEU A 61 -6.65 -3.40 -21.67
C LEU A 61 -6.54 -4.26 -22.92
N ARG A 62 -5.33 -4.37 -23.47
CA ARG A 62 -5.00 -5.21 -24.62
C ARG A 62 -4.79 -6.69 -24.26
N GLY A 63 -4.74 -7.01 -22.97
CA GLY A 63 -4.48 -8.36 -22.47
C GLY A 63 -3.00 -8.76 -22.43
N ASN A 64 -2.09 -7.80 -22.63
CA ASN A 64 -0.65 -8.01 -22.63
C ASN A 64 0.00 -7.82 -21.24
N ALA A 65 -0.72 -7.18 -20.31
CA ALA A 65 -0.28 -7.05 -18.92
C ALA A 65 -1.23 -7.77 -17.97
N LYS A 66 -0.67 -8.35 -16.91
CA LYS A 66 -1.42 -9.04 -15.85
C LYS A 66 -1.98 -8.05 -14.82
N ILE A 67 -1.15 -7.09 -14.41
CA ILE A 67 -1.50 -6.06 -13.42
C ILE A 67 -2.23 -4.92 -14.14
N PRO A 68 -3.39 -4.47 -13.63
CA PRO A 68 -4.19 -3.44 -14.29
C PRO A 68 -3.65 -2.02 -14.12
N PHE A 69 -2.68 -1.82 -13.24
CA PHE A 69 -2.20 -0.51 -12.88
C PHE A 69 -0.75 -0.32 -13.28
N LYS A 70 -0.45 0.87 -13.76
CA LYS A 70 0.90 1.32 -14.08
C LYS A 70 0.95 2.82 -13.98
N SER A 71 1.89 3.32 -13.19
CA SER A 71 2.14 4.76 -13.14
C SER A 71 2.83 5.19 -14.43
N PRO A 72 2.22 6.08 -15.26
CA PRO A 72 2.80 6.47 -16.54
C PRO A 72 4.17 7.15 -16.38
N THR A 73 4.35 7.87 -15.28
CA THR A 73 5.56 8.65 -14.94
C THR A 73 6.43 7.96 -13.89
N GLY A 74 6.04 6.78 -13.40
CA GLY A 74 6.68 6.12 -12.26
C GLY A 74 6.39 6.77 -10.91
N SER A 75 5.52 7.78 -10.87
CA SER A 75 5.03 8.46 -9.66
C SER A 75 4.15 7.57 -8.78
N LEU A 76 3.94 7.99 -7.54
CA LEU A 76 3.08 7.31 -6.56
C LEU A 76 1.62 7.18 -7.03
N ILE A 77 1.09 5.96 -7.01
CA ILE A 77 -0.34 5.70 -7.27
C ILE A 77 -1.11 5.88 -5.96
N LYS A 78 -1.93 6.92 -5.91
CA LYS A 78 -2.68 7.34 -4.71
C LYS A 78 -4.15 6.97 -4.83
N TYR A 79 -4.64 6.12 -3.93
CA TYR A 79 -6.03 5.71 -3.87
C TYR A 79 -6.64 5.95 -2.48
N VAL A 80 -7.85 6.50 -2.45
CA VAL A 80 -8.66 6.57 -1.24
C VAL A 80 -9.63 5.39 -1.18
N VAL A 81 -9.86 4.90 0.03
CA VAL A 81 -10.83 3.84 0.32
C VAL A 81 -12.04 4.48 0.99
N ASP A 82 -13.24 4.23 0.46
CA ASP A 82 -14.50 4.79 0.97
C ASP A 82 -15.04 4.03 2.20
N LYS A 83 -14.53 2.83 2.50
CA LYS A 83 -14.98 1.98 3.61
C LYS A 83 -13.84 1.68 4.58
N TYR A 84 -14.17 1.61 5.87
CA TYR A 84 -13.24 1.20 6.93
C TYR A 84 -12.57 -0.16 6.66
N HIS A 85 -13.27 -1.08 6.02
CA HIS A 85 -12.82 -2.46 5.82
C HIS A 85 -12.05 -2.62 4.51
N VAL A 86 -10.73 -2.70 4.67
CA VAL A 86 -9.75 -2.89 3.59
C VAL A 86 -10.06 -4.12 2.72
N ASN A 87 -10.54 -5.20 3.35
CA ASN A 87 -10.95 -6.46 2.70
C ASN A 87 -12.13 -6.32 1.73
N SER A 88 -12.89 -5.23 1.83
CA SER A 88 -14.05 -4.99 0.96
C SER A 88 -13.72 -4.06 -0.21
N ASP A 89 -12.51 -3.50 -0.24
CA ASP A 89 -12.07 -2.65 -1.34
C ASP A 89 -11.75 -3.50 -2.57
N VAL A 90 -12.43 -3.18 -3.67
CA VAL A 90 -12.38 -3.99 -4.89
C VAL A 90 -11.05 -3.80 -5.61
N LEU A 91 -10.45 -2.60 -5.58
CA LEU A 91 -9.19 -2.33 -6.26
C LEU A 91 -8.04 -3.03 -5.54
N LEU A 92 -8.00 -2.90 -4.23
CA LEU A 92 -7.01 -3.57 -3.41
C LEU A 92 -7.14 -5.09 -3.52
N SER A 93 -8.35 -5.63 -3.39
CA SER A 93 -8.60 -7.07 -3.56
C SER A 93 -8.15 -7.57 -4.93
N ARG A 94 -8.35 -6.75 -5.98
CA ARG A 94 -7.90 -7.07 -7.33
C ARG A 94 -6.38 -7.07 -7.45
N LEU A 95 -5.71 -6.05 -6.89
CA LEU A 95 -4.25 -5.94 -6.91
C LEU A 95 -3.62 -7.13 -6.18
N LEU A 96 -4.12 -7.45 -4.98
CA LEU A 96 -3.70 -8.61 -4.20
C LEU A 96 -3.90 -9.92 -4.98
N ALA A 97 -5.02 -10.06 -5.70
CA ALA A 97 -5.31 -11.26 -6.48
C ALA A 97 -4.41 -11.41 -7.73
N LEU A 98 -3.98 -10.31 -8.36
CA LEU A 98 -3.23 -10.35 -9.61
C LEU A 98 -1.71 -10.24 -9.46
N SER A 99 -1.22 -9.65 -8.37
CA SER A 99 0.23 -9.52 -8.13
C SER A 99 0.79 -10.87 -7.67
N ASP A 100 1.96 -11.26 -8.17
CA ASP A 100 2.67 -12.46 -7.71
C ASP A 100 3.61 -12.17 -6.53
N VAL A 101 4.14 -10.96 -6.49
CA VAL A 101 5.03 -10.48 -5.44
C VAL A 101 4.53 -9.10 -5.00
N LEU A 102 4.36 -8.92 -3.70
CA LEU A 102 3.84 -7.67 -3.17
C LEU A 102 4.48 -7.37 -1.83
N GLU A 103 5.20 -6.27 -1.76
CA GLU A 103 5.66 -5.73 -0.48
C GLU A 103 4.57 -4.82 0.07
N ILE A 104 4.13 -5.06 1.30
CA ILE A 104 3.03 -4.35 1.92
C ILE A 104 3.44 -3.88 3.31
N TYR A 105 3.27 -2.58 3.56
CA TYR A 105 3.54 -1.95 4.84
C TYR A 105 2.27 -1.33 5.40
N TYR A 106 1.96 -1.67 6.66
CA TYR A 106 0.87 -1.05 7.41
C TYR A 106 1.42 0.15 8.17
N LEU A 107 1.12 1.35 7.68
CA LEU A 107 1.68 2.57 8.22
C LEU A 107 0.84 3.03 9.41
N SER A 108 1.42 2.97 10.59
CA SER A 108 0.82 3.43 11.85
C SER A 108 1.42 4.78 12.25
N PRO A 109 0.62 5.73 12.74
CA PRO A 109 1.14 7.02 13.16
C PRO A 109 2.04 6.87 14.40
N PRO A 110 2.87 7.89 14.72
CA PRO A 110 3.64 7.92 15.95
C PRO A 110 2.78 7.63 17.20
N LEU A 111 3.36 6.95 18.20
CA LEU A 111 2.67 6.57 19.43
C LEU A 111 1.99 7.76 20.14
N THR A 112 2.60 8.95 20.10
CA THR A 112 2.04 10.18 20.67
C THR A 112 0.73 10.63 20.01
N ILE A 113 0.48 10.23 18.77
CA ILE A 113 -0.79 10.43 18.08
C ILE A 113 -1.75 9.28 18.43
N VAL A 114 -1.26 8.04 18.42
CA VAL A 114 -2.04 6.85 18.81
C VAL A 114 -2.67 7.01 20.20
N ASP A 115 -1.89 7.40 21.20
CA ASP A 115 -2.39 7.56 22.58
C ASP A 115 -3.51 8.60 22.69
N ARG A 116 -3.48 9.63 21.82
CA ARG A 116 -4.53 10.65 21.74
C ARG A 116 -5.81 10.16 21.06
N ILE A 117 -5.80 9.04 20.37
CA ILE A 117 -6.97 8.49 19.66
C ILE A 117 -7.39 7.11 20.17
N ARG A 118 -6.64 6.50 21.10
CA ARG A 118 -6.94 5.18 21.70
C ARG A 118 -8.34 5.06 22.30
N HIS A 119 -8.92 6.17 22.77
CA HIS A 119 -10.28 6.20 23.32
C HIS A 119 -11.39 6.09 22.26
N LEU A 120 -11.05 6.15 20.97
CA LEU A 120 -12.01 6.08 19.86
C LEU A 120 -12.27 4.65 19.36
N ASN A 121 -11.98 3.61 20.16
CA ASN A 121 -12.08 2.20 19.76
C ASN A 121 -11.33 1.88 18.45
N VAL A 122 -10.19 2.53 18.21
CA VAL A 122 -9.33 2.16 17.10
C VAL A 122 -8.67 0.82 17.44
N ALA A 123 -8.70 -0.13 16.49
CA ALA A 123 -8.15 -1.47 16.65
C ALA A 123 -6.74 -1.46 17.31
N SER A 124 -6.36 -2.58 17.93
CA SER A 124 -5.10 -2.77 18.65
C SER A 124 -3.83 -2.36 17.87
N ASN A 125 -3.92 -2.23 16.55
CA ASN A 125 -2.91 -1.64 15.69
C ASN A 125 -3.54 -0.64 14.68
N PRO A 126 -3.53 0.68 14.96
CA PRO A 126 -4.22 1.68 14.14
C PRO A 126 -3.48 1.91 12.82
N THR A 127 -3.86 1.17 11.77
CA THR A 127 -3.31 1.37 10.43
C THR A 127 -3.90 2.64 9.84
N TYR A 128 -3.07 3.66 9.61
CA TYR A 128 -3.52 4.90 8.99
C TYR A 128 -3.55 4.80 7.46
N ALA A 129 -2.50 4.18 6.89
CA ALA A 129 -2.37 3.98 5.46
C ALA A 129 -1.73 2.62 5.15
N LEU A 130 -2.00 2.12 3.94
CA LEU A 130 -1.38 0.92 3.39
C LEU A 130 -0.44 1.34 2.26
N LEU A 131 0.83 1.02 2.40
CA LEU A 131 1.84 1.23 1.37
C LEU A 131 2.15 -0.10 0.70
N MET A 132 2.20 -0.11 -0.63
CA MET A 132 2.44 -1.35 -1.38
C MET A 132 3.40 -1.13 -2.53
N LYS A 133 4.17 -2.16 -2.87
CA LYS A 133 5.02 -2.21 -4.05
C LYS A 133 4.91 -3.55 -4.75
N ASP A 134 4.56 -3.53 -6.04
CA ASP A 134 4.39 -4.75 -6.85
C ASP A 134 5.68 -5.16 -7.59
N GLU A 135 5.63 -6.30 -8.29
CA GLU A 135 6.74 -6.82 -9.10
C GLU A 135 7.13 -5.91 -10.28
N ALA A 136 6.23 -5.03 -10.73
CA ALA A 136 6.50 -4.07 -11.79
C ALA A 136 7.14 -2.78 -11.26
N GLY A 137 7.31 -2.66 -9.93
CA GLY A 137 7.88 -1.50 -9.26
C GLY A 137 6.91 -0.33 -9.10
N ASN A 138 5.61 -0.54 -9.35
CA ASN A 138 4.60 0.44 -9.02
C ASN A 138 4.49 0.55 -7.50
N VAL A 139 4.37 1.78 -7.01
CA VAL A 139 4.17 2.06 -5.58
C VAL A 139 2.76 2.60 -5.40
N TYR A 140 2.02 2.00 -4.48
CA TYR A 140 0.65 2.35 -4.16
C TYR A 140 0.55 2.84 -2.72
N LEU A 141 -0.19 3.92 -2.51
CA LEU A 141 -0.55 4.41 -1.20
C LEU A 141 -2.08 4.44 -1.09
N PHE A 142 -2.61 3.70 -0.13
CA PHE A 142 -4.03 3.68 0.20
C PHE A 142 -4.27 4.32 1.57
N ARG A 143 -5.32 5.15 1.67
CA ARG A 143 -5.83 5.65 2.96
C ARG A 143 -7.34 5.81 2.94
N CYS A 144 -7.97 5.95 4.10
CA CYS A 144 -9.38 6.33 4.15
C CYS A 144 -9.58 7.74 3.54
N LYS A 145 -10.72 7.94 2.89
CA LYS A 145 -11.08 9.23 2.28
C LYS A 145 -11.08 10.39 3.29
N SER A 146 -11.68 10.15 4.46
CA SER A 146 -11.59 11.07 5.60
C SER A 146 -10.17 11.03 6.18
N PRO A 147 -9.51 12.19 6.36
CA PRO A 147 -8.15 12.25 6.93
C PRO A 147 -8.11 11.87 8.42
N LYS A 148 -9.28 11.75 9.08
CA LYS A 148 -9.39 11.37 10.49
C LYS A 148 -9.56 9.87 10.69
N ASP A 149 -9.88 9.15 9.63
CA ASP A 149 -10.29 7.77 9.71
C ASP A 149 -9.07 6.86 9.52
N PHE A 150 -9.13 5.69 10.15
CA PHE A 150 -8.12 4.65 10.08
C PHE A 150 -8.64 3.48 9.26
N LEU A 151 -7.71 2.78 8.61
CA LEU A 151 -8.01 1.51 7.96
C LEU A 151 -8.23 0.47 9.05
N ALA A 152 -9.38 -0.20 8.99
CA ALA A 152 -9.72 -1.32 9.85
C ALA A 152 -9.63 -2.61 9.04
N TRP A 153 -8.94 -3.60 9.58
CA TRP A 153 -9.14 -4.98 9.19
C TRP A 153 -10.23 -5.54 10.11
N ASP A 154 -11.02 -6.50 9.64
CA ASP A 154 -11.96 -7.20 10.52
C ASP A 154 -11.17 -7.77 11.72
N ASP A 155 -11.56 -7.39 12.95
CA ASP A 155 -10.87 -7.68 14.22
C ASP A 155 -10.68 -9.17 14.51
N SER A 156 -11.26 -10.05 13.69
CA SER A 156 -10.92 -11.47 13.74
C SER A 156 -9.46 -11.69 13.30
N ILE A 157 -8.59 -12.05 14.26
CA ILE A 157 -7.22 -12.55 14.03
C ILE A 157 -7.20 -13.63 12.93
N SER A 158 -8.28 -14.40 12.82
CA SER A 158 -8.50 -15.40 11.77
C SER A 158 -8.71 -14.81 10.37
N SER A 159 -9.26 -13.60 10.20
CA SER A 159 -9.34 -12.93 8.89
C SER A 159 -7.96 -12.46 8.43
N TRP A 160 -7.19 -11.82 9.30
CA TRP A 160 -5.83 -11.39 8.98
C TRP A 160 -4.93 -12.60 8.69
N GLN A 161 -4.94 -13.63 9.54
CA GLN A 161 -4.20 -14.86 9.29
C GLN A 161 -4.70 -15.62 8.05
N ASN A 162 -6.01 -15.60 7.73
CA ASN A 162 -6.53 -16.20 6.51
C ASN A 162 -6.12 -15.41 5.26
N GLU A 163 -6.11 -14.08 5.29
CA GLU A 163 -5.59 -13.27 4.20
C GLU A 163 -4.09 -13.54 4.00
N GLN A 164 -3.30 -13.58 5.07
CA GLN A 164 -1.90 -14.01 5.04
C GLN A 164 -1.74 -15.43 4.44
N ARG A 165 -2.59 -16.40 4.83
CA ARG A 165 -2.54 -17.78 4.34
C ARG A 165 -3.01 -17.95 2.90
N LYS A 166 -4.06 -17.24 2.47
CA LYS A 166 -4.51 -17.17 1.06
C LYS A 166 -3.41 -16.60 0.17
N MET A 167 -2.58 -15.72 0.73
CA MET A 167 -1.48 -15.05 0.04
C MET A 167 -0.12 -15.73 0.27
N ALA A 168 0.00 -16.74 1.14
CA ALA A 168 1.26 -17.44 1.46
C ALA A 168 1.82 -18.28 0.29
N GLY A 169 1.06 -18.48 -0.79
CA GLY A 169 1.57 -19.00 -2.06
C GLY A 169 2.20 -17.92 -2.98
N LYS A 170 2.11 -16.65 -2.58
CA LYS A 170 2.67 -15.48 -3.27
C LYS A 170 3.84 -14.94 -2.44
N GLY A 171 4.82 -14.32 -3.07
CA GLY A 171 6.02 -13.76 -2.41
C GLY A 171 5.71 -12.47 -1.62
N GLY A 172 4.67 -12.47 -0.80
CA GLY A 172 4.18 -11.30 -0.08
C GLY A 172 4.94 -11.03 1.22
N HIS A 173 5.35 -9.79 1.44
CA HIS A 173 5.90 -9.32 2.72
C HIS A 173 4.93 -8.35 3.38
N PHE A 174 4.65 -8.55 4.67
CA PHE A 174 3.65 -7.78 5.41
C PHE A 174 4.27 -7.27 6.71
N GLU A 175 4.48 -5.96 6.80
CA GLU A 175 5.20 -5.38 7.93
C GLU A 175 4.45 -4.16 8.50
N PRO A 176 4.05 -4.19 9.79
CA PRO A 176 3.61 -2.97 10.45
C PRO A 176 4.80 -2.03 10.66
N LEU A 177 4.62 -0.75 10.33
CA LEU A 177 5.65 0.27 10.47
C LEU A 177 5.10 1.52 11.12
N ILE A 178 5.76 1.97 12.19
CA ILE A 178 5.49 3.27 12.80
C ILE A 178 6.24 4.32 11.97
N ILE A 179 5.50 5.25 11.37
CA ILE A 179 6.07 6.31 10.54
C ILE A 179 6.39 7.56 11.36
N SER A 180 7.26 8.42 10.84
CA SER A 180 7.56 9.71 11.44
C SER A 180 6.32 10.62 11.47
N LYS A 181 6.33 11.62 12.37
CA LYS A 181 5.25 12.63 12.40
C LYS A 181 5.16 13.37 11.07
N GLU A 182 6.29 13.72 10.47
CA GLU A 182 6.32 14.43 9.18
C GLU A 182 5.67 13.62 8.07
N LEU A 183 6.05 12.34 7.90
CA LEU A 183 5.47 11.47 6.89
C LEU A 183 3.97 11.24 7.15
N PHE A 184 3.56 11.09 8.41
CA PHE A 184 2.14 10.98 8.77
C PHE A 184 1.33 12.21 8.32
N GLU A 185 1.83 13.41 8.57
CA GLU A 185 1.14 14.65 8.19
C GLU A 185 1.08 14.79 6.66
N LYS A 186 2.15 14.45 5.94
CA LYS A 186 2.14 14.38 4.47
C LYS A 186 1.07 13.42 3.92
N ILE A 187 0.99 12.21 4.47
CA ILE A 187 -0.04 11.22 4.08
C ILE A 187 -1.46 11.76 4.38
N ARG A 188 -1.63 12.41 5.54
CA ARG A 188 -2.92 12.98 5.95
C ARG A 188 -3.37 14.10 5.02
N ASP A 189 -2.45 15.00 4.68
CA ASP A 189 -2.73 16.19 3.87
C ASP A 189 -2.83 15.83 2.36
N TRP A 190 -2.22 14.71 1.94
CA TRP A 190 -2.40 13.99 0.66
C TRP A 190 -1.93 14.68 -0.62
N GLN A 191 -1.81 16.01 -0.61
CA GLN A 191 -1.36 16.78 -1.77
C GLN A 191 0.15 16.60 -1.99
N ASP A 192 0.94 16.90 -0.95
CA ASP A 192 2.40 17.01 -1.02
C ASP A 192 3.10 15.72 -0.55
N ILE A 193 2.67 14.59 -1.11
CA ILE A 193 3.33 13.30 -0.93
C ILE A 193 3.60 12.62 -2.27
N ASP A 194 4.84 12.22 -2.45
CA ASP A 194 5.38 11.56 -3.63
C ASP A 194 5.99 10.19 -3.30
N LYS A 195 6.69 9.60 -4.27
CA LYS A 195 7.26 8.26 -4.14
C LYS A 195 8.55 8.29 -3.33
N GLU A 196 9.33 9.35 -3.49
CA GLU A 196 10.62 9.59 -2.84
C GLU A 196 10.46 9.68 -1.32
N ASP A 197 9.36 10.28 -0.85
CA ASP A 197 8.94 10.29 0.56
C ASP A 197 8.79 8.88 1.17
N LEU A 198 8.55 7.87 0.33
CA LEU A 198 8.27 6.48 0.73
C LEU A 198 9.44 5.54 0.44
N ASP A 199 10.46 5.97 -0.30
CA ASP A 199 11.62 5.13 -0.63
C ASP A 199 12.41 4.70 0.63
N ALA A 200 12.47 5.58 1.63
CA ALA A 200 13.05 5.26 2.94
C ALA A 200 12.31 4.12 3.64
N VAL A 201 10.98 4.01 3.48
CA VAL A 201 10.17 2.93 4.05
C VAL A 201 10.54 1.59 3.42
N PHE A 202 10.70 1.54 2.10
CA PHE A 202 11.14 0.31 1.42
C PHE A 202 12.60 -0.03 1.71
N SER A 203 13.45 0.96 1.99
CA SER A 203 14.88 0.78 2.29
C SER A 203 15.16 0.33 3.72
N GLN A 204 14.23 0.57 4.65
CA GLN A 204 14.27 0.06 6.03
C GLN A 204 14.26 -1.48 6.12
N LYS A 205 14.07 -2.19 4.99
CA LYS A 205 14.34 -3.63 4.86
C LYS A 205 15.71 -4.06 5.40
N THR A 206 16.71 -3.18 5.36
CA THR A 206 18.08 -3.50 5.78
C THR A 206 18.27 -3.42 7.30
N GLU A 207 17.61 -2.48 7.98
CA GLU A 207 17.68 -2.32 9.44
C GLU A 207 16.63 -3.18 10.18
N ASN A 208 15.45 -3.39 9.58
CA ASN A 208 14.43 -4.26 10.15
C ASN A 208 14.81 -5.74 10.14
N LEU A 209 15.86 -6.18 9.43
CA LEU A 209 16.45 -7.51 9.63
C LEU A 209 16.95 -7.73 11.08
N ILE A 210 17.35 -6.65 11.76
CA ILE A 210 17.80 -6.67 13.16
C ILE A 210 16.59 -6.81 14.12
N TYR A 211 15.42 -6.30 13.72
CA TYR A 211 14.16 -6.39 14.48
C TYR A 211 13.25 -7.55 14.05
N LYS A 212 13.58 -8.27 12.97
CA LYS A 212 12.80 -9.34 12.31
C LYS A 212 12.74 -10.67 13.08
N GLY A 213 12.66 -10.63 14.41
CA GLY A 213 12.22 -11.79 15.17
C GLY A 213 13.06 -13.06 14.96
N ILE A 214 14.36 -12.94 14.65
CA ILE A 214 15.30 -13.96 15.08
C ILE A 214 15.26 -13.86 16.61
N ALA A 215 14.53 -14.77 17.25
CA ALA A 215 14.62 -14.91 18.68
C ALA A 215 16.08 -15.29 18.96
N LEU A 216 16.86 -14.33 19.44
CA LEU A 216 18.20 -14.60 19.93
C LEU A 216 18.06 -15.76 20.93
N SER A 217 18.74 -16.87 20.65
CA SER A 217 18.91 -17.94 21.61
C SER A 217 19.46 -17.37 22.91
N GLU A 218 19.23 -18.06 24.02
CA GLU A 218 19.79 -17.65 25.32
C GLU A 218 21.32 -17.51 25.28
N ALA A 219 21.99 -18.23 24.38
CA ALA A 219 23.42 -18.09 24.14
C ALA A 219 23.77 -16.74 23.47
N GLU A 220 23.03 -16.36 22.43
CA GLU A 220 23.24 -15.09 21.71
C GLU A 220 22.93 -13.88 22.60
N LYS A 221 21.88 -13.93 23.42
CA LYS A 221 21.58 -12.87 24.40
C LYS A 221 22.71 -12.71 25.42
N LYS A 222 23.25 -13.82 25.94
CA LYS A 222 24.37 -13.79 26.88
C LYS A 222 25.64 -13.20 26.25
N LEU A 223 25.90 -13.52 24.99
CA LEU A 223 27.04 -12.98 24.25
C LEU A 223 26.93 -11.45 24.11
N ILE A 224 25.76 -10.93 23.73
CA ILE A 224 25.54 -9.48 23.59
C ILE A 224 25.70 -8.76 24.94
N LEU A 225 25.17 -9.33 26.02
CA LEU A 225 25.34 -8.78 27.37
C LEU A 225 26.80 -8.79 27.81
N PHE A 226 27.52 -9.90 27.56
CA PHE A 226 28.94 -10.02 27.86
C PHE A 226 29.79 -8.97 27.13
N ILE A 227 29.55 -8.77 25.83
CA ILE A 227 30.26 -7.75 25.04
C ILE A 227 30.05 -6.35 25.63
N ARG A 228 28.82 -6.03 26.05
CA ARG A 228 28.49 -4.73 26.66
C ARG A 228 29.11 -4.53 28.04
N ASP A 229 28.98 -5.51 28.93
CA ASP A 229 29.52 -5.43 30.29
C ASP A 229 31.05 -5.25 30.28
N HIS A 230 31.71 -5.88 29.32
CA HIS A 230 33.16 -5.81 29.13
C HIS A 230 33.63 -4.71 28.17
N HIS A 231 32.71 -3.88 27.65
CA HIS A 231 33.01 -2.78 26.73
C HIS A 231 33.85 -3.21 25.51
N LEU A 232 33.60 -4.42 25.02
CA LEU A 232 34.33 -4.97 23.88
C LEU A 232 33.80 -4.35 22.58
N ASP A 233 34.71 -4.03 21.67
CA ASP A 233 34.34 -3.57 20.34
C ASP A 233 33.71 -4.71 19.54
N PRO A 234 32.46 -4.57 19.06
CA PRO A 234 31.79 -5.65 18.36
C PRO A 234 32.45 -6.04 17.04
N GLU A 235 33.00 -5.08 16.29
CA GLU A 235 33.62 -5.33 14.98
C GLU A 235 34.94 -6.08 15.14
N GLU A 236 35.78 -5.66 16.08
CA GLU A 236 37.04 -6.34 16.39
C GLU A 236 36.82 -7.76 16.92
N THR A 237 35.76 -7.96 17.72
CA THR A 237 35.39 -9.27 18.27
C THR A 237 34.95 -10.23 17.17
N ILE A 238 34.13 -9.78 16.22
CA ILE A 238 33.68 -10.59 15.08
C ILE A 238 34.87 -10.99 14.21
N GLN A 239 35.80 -10.04 13.95
CA GLN A 239 36.96 -10.30 13.12
C GLN A 239 37.90 -11.37 13.71
N LYS A 240 38.04 -11.42 15.04
CA LYS A 240 38.81 -12.45 15.74
C LYS A 240 38.15 -13.83 15.73
N LEU A 241 36.82 -13.89 15.68
CA LEU A 241 36.05 -15.14 15.66
C LEU A 241 35.96 -15.78 14.26
N GLN A 242 36.26 -15.01 13.21
CA GLN A 242 36.27 -15.48 11.82
C GLN A 242 37.63 -16.02 11.35
N GLN A 243 38.64 -16.03 12.23
CA GLN A 243 39.99 -16.57 12.03
C GLN A 243 40.15 -17.91 12.73
#